data_AF-W1VFM3-F1
#
_entry.id   AF-W1VFM3-F1
#
_cell.length_a   1.000
_cell.length_b   1.000
_cell.length_c   1.000
_cell.angle_alpha   90.00
_cell.angle_beta   90.00
_cell.angle_gamma   90.00
#
_symmetry.space_group_name_H-M   'P 1'
#
loop_
_entity.id
_entity.type
_entity.pdbx_description
1 polymer ?
#
loop_
_entity_poly.entity_id
_entity_poly.type
_entity_poly.pdbx_seq_one_letter_code
_entity_poly.pdbx_strand_id
1 'polypeptide(L)'
;MPVLDMPLPELRAYAPELDEPADFDAWWAAQLQGLPQRPELICDELQDTPFPGLTIRELVFAGADGDPVHALLTVPDAGGRQDAAALGTAGL
;
A
#
# COMPACT_ATOMS: atom_id res chain seq x y z
N MET A 1 1.64 33.93 8.31
CA MET A 1 2.45 32.87 8.93
C MET A 1 3.91 33.17 8.65
N PRO A 2 4.80 33.29 9.66
CA PRO A 2 6.24 33.41 9.40
C PRO A 2 6.78 32.10 8.79
N VAL A 3 7.88 32.19 8.05
CA VAL A 3 8.61 31.01 7.54
C VAL A 3 9.29 30.33 8.73
N LEU A 4 8.98 29.05 8.94
CA LEU A 4 9.42 28.26 10.10
C LEU A 4 10.62 27.34 9.79
N ASP A 5 11.03 27.27 8.53
CA ASP A 5 12.02 26.32 8.03
C ASP A 5 13.18 27.04 7.34
N MET A 6 14.21 26.27 6.97
CA MET A 6 15.35 26.75 6.19
C MET A 6 14.90 27.34 4.84
N PRO A 7 15.62 28.35 4.31
CA PRO A 7 15.44 28.82 2.94
C PRO A 7 15.53 27.67 1.92
N LEU A 8 14.78 27.78 0.81
CA LEU A 8 14.75 26.76 -0.25
C LEU A 8 16.14 26.31 -0.75
N PRO A 9 17.16 27.18 -0.92
CA PRO A 9 18.50 26.74 -1.29
C PRO A 9 19.14 25.80 -0.26
N GLU A 10 18.89 26.04 1.03
CA GLU A 10 19.40 25.23 2.14
C GLU A 10 18.66 23.90 2.24
N LEU A 11 17.32 23.89 2.10
CA LEU A 11 16.53 22.65 2.05
C LEU A 11 16.95 21.70 0.92
N ARG A 12 17.33 22.25 -0.23
CA ARG A 12 17.85 21.44 -1.35
C ARG A 12 19.20 20.80 -1.06
N ALA A 13 20.00 21.44 -0.22
CA ALA A 13 21.31 20.95 0.21
C ALA A 13 21.25 20.17 1.52
N TYR A 14 20.07 20.05 2.14
CA TYR A 14 19.91 19.43 3.44
C TYR A 14 20.12 17.91 3.35
N ALA A 15 21.22 17.46 3.93
CA ALA A 15 21.59 16.05 4.07
C ALA A 15 22.11 15.84 5.51
N PRO A 16 21.20 15.65 6.48
CA PRO A 16 21.61 15.46 7.87
C PRO A 16 22.33 14.13 8.03
N GLU A 17 23.21 14.06 9.03
CA GLU A 17 23.74 12.79 9.50
C GLU A 17 22.60 12.02 10.19
N LEU A 18 22.31 10.81 9.70
CA LEU A 18 21.32 9.92 10.30
C LEU A 18 22.02 9.01 11.30
N ASP A 19 21.48 8.91 12.51
CA ASP A 19 21.89 7.90 13.49
C ASP A 19 21.25 6.56 13.12
N GLU A 20 21.84 5.90 12.13
CA GLU A 20 21.36 4.62 11.62
C GLU A 20 21.89 3.47 12.51
N PRO A 21 21.01 2.62 13.05
CA PRO A 21 21.42 1.43 13.79
C PRO A 21 22.29 0.51 12.93
N ALA A 22 23.34 -0.06 13.52
CA ALA A 22 24.30 -0.93 12.81
C ALA A 22 23.66 -2.18 12.18
N ASP A 23 22.47 -2.58 12.64
CA ASP A 23 21.71 -3.74 12.20
C ASP A 23 20.46 -3.39 11.40
N PHE A 24 20.28 -2.12 10.99
CA PHE A 24 19.07 -1.64 10.32
C PHE A 24 18.65 -2.52 9.12
N ASP A 25 19.59 -2.79 8.21
CA ASP A 25 19.36 -3.64 7.04
C ASP A 25 18.99 -5.08 7.42
N ALA A 26 19.72 -5.64 8.39
CA ALA A 26 19.53 -7.02 8.84
C ALA A 26 18.17 -7.19 9.53
N TRP A 27 17.76 -6.18 10.31
CA TRP A 27 16.46 -6.15 10.97
C TRP A 27 15.33 -6.13 9.94
N TRP A 28 15.36 -5.22 8.96
CA TRP A 28 14.33 -5.15 7.92
C TRP A 28 14.28 -6.40 7.05
N ALA A 29 15.42 -6.97 6.69
CA ALA A 29 15.47 -8.22 5.96
C ALA A 29 14.78 -9.35 6.73
N ALA A 30 15.04 -9.46 8.03
CA ALA A 30 14.39 -10.46 8.89
C ALA A 30 12.87 -10.22 9.01
N GLN A 31 12.43 -8.98 9.20
CA GLN A 31 11.01 -8.63 9.26
C GLN A 31 10.28 -9.03 7.97
N LEU A 32 10.81 -8.63 6.81
CA LEU A 32 10.19 -8.93 5.51
C LEU A 32 10.17 -10.43 5.18
N GLN A 33 11.21 -11.18 5.59
CA GLN A 33 11.23 -12.64 5.44
C GLN A 33 10.17 -13.34 6.31
N GLY A 34 9.78 -12.74 7.43
CA GLY A 34 8.72 -13.24 8.30
C GLY A 34 7.31 -13.06 7.74
N LEU A 35 7.14 -12.22 6.72
CA LEU A 35 5.83 -11.92 6.13
C LEU A 35 5.40 -12.96 5.09
N PRO A 36 4.10 -13.29 5.02
CA PRO A 36 3.59 -14.10 3.92
C PRO A 36 3.70 -13.34 2.59
N GLN A 37 4.06 -14.03 1.51
CA GLN A 37 4.12 -13.41 0.17
C GLN A 37 2.77 -12.87 -0.30
N ARG A 38 1.67 -13.45 0.19
CA ARG A 38 0.31 -12.94 -0.01
C ARG A 38 -0.38 -12.85 1.35
N PRO A 39 -0.73 -11.64 1.81
CA PRO A 39 -1.50 -11.50 3.03
C PRO A 39 -2.89 -12.14 2.85
N GLU A 40 -3.46 -12.60 3.96
CA GLU A 40 -4.82 -13.11 3.98
C GLU A 40 -5.80 -11.99 3.61
N LEU A 41 -6.67 -12.24 2.64
CA LEU A 41 -7.73 -11.32 2.26
C LEU A 41 -8.95 -11.57 3.15
N ILE A 42 -9.24 -10.60 4.03
CA ILE A 42 -10.33 -10.63 5.01
C ILE A 42 -11.64 -10.13 4.39
N CYS A 43 -11.57 -9.12 3.52
CA CYS A 43 -12.72 -8.52 2.84
C CYS A 43 -12.36 -8.11 1.41
N ASP A 44 -13.31 -8.27 0.49
CA ASP A 44 -13.23 -7.78 -0.90
C ASP A 44 -14.63 -7.40 -1.42
N GLU A 45 -15.07 -6.19 -1.11
CA GLU A 45 -16.42 -5.70 -1.37
C GLU A 45 -16.47 -4.62 -2.47
N LEU A 46 -17.37 -4.78 -3.44
CA LEU A 46 -17.62 -3.74 -4.44
C LEU A 46 -18.36 -2.57 -3.80
N GLN A 47 -17.83 -1.36 -4.00
CA GLN A 47 -18.41 -0.13 -3.49
C GLN A 47 -19.25 0.56 -4.57
N ASP A 48 -20.42 1.07 -4.17
CA ASP A 48 -21.22 1.94 -5.03
C ASP A 48 -20.49 3.27 -5.22
N THR A 49 -20.49 3.77 -6.46
CA THR A 49 -19.72 4.96 -6.82
C THR A 49 -20.42 5.81 -7.87
N PRO A 50 -20.46 7.15 -7.68
CA PRO A 50 -21.03 8.05 -8.67
C PRO A 50 -20.08 8.29 -9.86
N PHE A 51 -18.90 7.68 -9.89
CA PHE A 51 -17.90 7.91 -10.92
C PHE A 51 -18.01 6.88 -12.05
N PRO A 52 -18.59 7.26 -13.21
CA PRO A 52 -18.68 6.34 -14.34
C PRO A 52 -17.29 6.01 -14.87
N GLY A 53 -17.08 4.75 -15.26
CA GLY A 53 -15.78 4.30 -15.77
C GLY A 53 -14.79 3.90 -14.69
N LEU A 54 -15.19 3.81 -13.41
CA LEU A 54 -14.37 3.29 -12.32
C LEU A 54 -15.09 2.15 -11.58
N THR A 55 -14.33 1.13 -11.24
CA THR A 55 -14.73 0.11 -10.25
C THR A 55 -13.93 0.37 -8.98
N ILE A 56 -14.63 0.53 -7.85
CA ILE A 56 -14.01 0.73 -6.54
C ILE A 56 -14.34 -0.48 -5.68
N ARG A 57 -13.33 -1.11 -5.09
CA ARG A 57 -13.49 -2.19 -4.12
C ARG A 57 -12.88 -1.78 -2.79
N GLU A 58 -13.57 -2.08 -1.69
CA GLU A 58 -12.98 -2.10 -0.36
C GLU A 58 -12.30 -3.44 -0.16
N LEU A 59 -11.03 -3.39 0.21
CA LEU A 59 -10.24 -4.55 0.60
C LEU A 59 -9.89 -4.43 2.07
N VAL A 60 -9.98 -5.54 2.78
CA VAL A 60 -9.35 -5.69 4.10
C VAL A 60 -8.43 -6.88 4.03
N PHE A 61 -7.18 -6.73 4.44
CA PHE A 61 -6.22 -7.83 4.47
C PHE A 61 -5.41 -7.82 5.76
N ALA A 62 -4.88 -8.98 6.14
CA ALA A 62 -4.05 -9.13 7.33
C ALA A 62 -2.69 -8.44 7.13
N GLY A 63 -2.35 -7.52 8.04
CA GLY A 63 -1.05 -6.87 8.13
C GLY A 63 0.04 -7.79 8.70
N ALA A 64 1.20 -7.21 9.00
CA ALA A 64 2.38 -7.96 9.47
C ALA A 64 2.11 -8.82 10.70
N ASP A 65 1.35 -8.29 11.66
CA ASP A 65 0.99 -8.97 12.91
C ASP A 65 -0.45 -9.55 12.87
N GLY A 66 -1.06 -9.63 11.68
CA GLY A 66 -2.44 -10.07 11.50
C GLY A 66 -3.49 -8.97 11.70
N ASP A 67 -3.09 -7.75 12.09
CA ASP A 67 -4.00 -6.62 12.23
C ASP A 67 -4.68 -6.27 10.89
N PRO A 68 -6.00 -5.98 10.87
CA PRO A 68 -6.71 -5.67 9.65
C PRO A 68 -6.26 -4.33 9.05
N VAL A 69 -5.84 -4.36 7.79
CA VAL A 69 -5.48 -3.18 7.00
C VAL A 69 -6.56 -2.93 5.95
N HIS A 70 -7.20 -1.76 5.99
CA HIS A 70 -8.22 -1.35 5.02
C HIS A 70 -7.58 -0.62 3.84
N ALA A 71 -8.06 -0.93 2.63
CA ALA A 71 -7.65 -0.28 1.40
C ALA A 71 -8.82 -0.10 0.43
N LEU A 72 -8.73 0.91 -0.43
CA LEU A 72 -9.62 1.06 -1.58
C LEU A 72 -8.84 0.73 -2.85
N LEU A 73 -9.24 -0.35 -3.52
CA LEU A 73 -8.75 -0.68 -4.86
C LEU A 73 -9.64 0.01 -5.90
N THR A 74 -9.08 1.00 -6.58
CA THR A 74 -9.76 1.71 -7.66
C THR A 74 -9.12 1.33 -8.99
N VAL A 75 -9.92 0.78 -9.90
CA VAL A 75 -9.48 0.38 -11.24
C VAL A 75 -10.38 1.00 -12.31
N PRO A 76 -9.86 1.28 -13.51
CA PRO A 76 -10.71 1.65 -14.64
C PRO A 76 -11.74 0.55 -14.91
N ASP A 77 -13.00 0.94 -15.07
CA ASP A 77 -14.04 0.07 -15.63
C ASP A 77 -13.82 0.02 -17.14
N ALA A 78 -12.98 -0.93 -17.57
CA ALA A 78 -12.76 -1.21 -18.98
C ALA A 78 -14.04 -1.83 -19.53
N GLY A 79 -15.01 -0.99 -19.93
CA GLY A 79 -16.29 -1.42 -20.47
C GLY A 79 -16.12 -2.58 -21.47
N GLY A 80 -16.46 -3.80 -21.04
CA GLY A 80 -16.50 -5.00 -21.86
C GLY A 80 -15.15 -5.66 -22.24
N ARG A 81 -14.39 -6.19 -21.27
CA ARG A 81 -13.68 -7.50 -21.41
C ARG A 81 -13.22 -7.96 -20.03
N GLN A 82 -13.97 -8.88 -19.43
CA GLN A 82 -13.49 -9.65 -18.29
C GLN A 82 -12.44 -10.65 -18.78
N ASP A 83 -11.17 -10.26 -18.78
CA ASP A 83 -10.11 -11.26 -18.67
C ASP A 83 -9.97 -11.57 -17.18
N ALA A 84 -10.84 -12.48 -16.71
CA ALA A 84 -10.87 -13.02 -15.35
C ALA A 84 -9.61 -13.84 -14.97
N ALA A 85 -8.49 -13.65 -15.68
CA ALA A 85 -7.25 -14.38 -15.50
C ALA A 85 -6.19 -13.61 -14.69
N ALA A 86 -6.40 -12.33 -14.35
CA ALA A 86 -5.40 -11.54 -13.62
C ALA A 86 -5.60 -11.52 -12.10
N LEU A 87 -6.81 -11.80 -11.61
CA LEU A 87 -7.09 -11.91 -10.18
C LEU A 87 -7.31 -13.39 -9.88
N GLY A 88 -6.23 -14.05 -9.45
CA GLY A 88 -6.22 -15.48 -9.19
C GLY A 88 -7.42 -15.88 -8.35
N THR A 89 -8.24 -16.76 -8.90
CA THR A 89 -9.21 -17.55 -8.15
C THR A 89 -8.43 -18.35 -7.10
N ALA A 90 -8.32 -17.82 -5.89
CA ALA A 90 -8.05 -18.61 -4.71
C ALA A 90 -9.33 -19.41 -4.44
N GLY A 91 -9.35 -20.64 -4.93
CA GLY A 91 -10.39 -21.61 -4.60
C GLY A 91 -10.38 -21.91 -3.09
N LEU A 92 -11.59 -22.24 -2.63
CA LEU A 92 -11.96 -22.86 -1.35
C LEU A 92 -10.88 -23.68 -0.66
#